data_AF-A0A7C7QGB1-F1
#
_entry.id   AF-A0A7C7QGB1-F1
#
_cell.length_a   1.000
_cell.length_b   1.000
_cell.length_c   1.000
_cell.angle_alpha   90.00
_cell.angle_beta   90.00
_cell.angle_gamma   90.00
#
_symmetry.space_group_name_H-M   'P 1'
#
loop_
_entity.id
_entity.type
_entity.pdbx_description
1 polymer ?
#
loop_
_entity_poly.entity_id
_entity_poly.type
_entity_poly.pdbx_seq_one_letter_code
_entity_poly.pdbx_strand_id
1 'polypeptide(L)'
;MFLIARIRALPAPVRWLIHVMAGIVLLAALYGVGRSVDVYLGSFYTGDRGPYLQLPAPDAMTLRWQTHEAERNVVRYGPRPGYLPHEFAEREAREEHEVRLTGLQPGTRYYYRIVSDTAVRYGGPEHWFVTPPPPGAPVDVRFAVLGDPGYPNPGQTRVREALRAWLGRHPRPGRPALDLLLTTGDNAYRSGTNEQFQAGFFEPYQRLLRNVPVWPVYGNHDARRRAFFKIFSLPEHGESGGLASGTEHYYAFDYGPVHFVVLDTVASDLDPDAPMLRWLRRDLAANRQPWLIAVFHHPPYTHGSHDSDNRRDSGGRMFAVRENVLPLLEQAGV
;
A
#
# COMPACT_ATOMS: atom_id res chain seq x y z
N MET A 1 -21.13 -19.58 -42.23
CA MET A 1 -21.94 -19.31 -43.45
C MET A 1 -23.46 -19.45 -43.22
N PHE A 2 -23.93 -20.40 -42.39
CA PHE A 2 -25.37 -20.63 -42.15
C PHE A 2 -26.12 -19.52 -41.37
N LEU A 3 -25.46 -18.81 -40.44
CA LEU A 3 -26.11 -17.78 -39.61
C LEU A 3 -26.48 -16.52 -40.40
N ILE A 4 -25.58 -16.05 -41.27
CA ILE A 4 -25.79 -14.85 -42.11
C ILE A 4 -26.92 -15.10 -43.12
N ALA A 5 -26.99 -16.31 -43.69
CA ALA A 5 -28.06 -16.71 -44.60
C ALA A 5 -29.44 -16.73 -43.91
N ARG A 6 -29.51 -17.21 -42.66
CA ARG A 6 -30.74 -17.20 -41.85
C ARG A 6 -31.19 -15.79 -41.46
N ILE A 7 -30.27 -14.89 -41.11
CA ILE A 7 -30.62 -13.50 -40.77
C ILE A 7 -31.20 -12.77 -41.98
N ARG A 8 -30.68 -13.02 -43.19
CA ARG A 8 -31.22 -12.41 -44.43
C ARG A 8 -32.66 -12.81 -44.75
N ALA A 9 -33.10 -13.99 -44.31
CA ALA A 9 -34.45 -14.50 -44.51
C ALA A 9 -35.50 -13.93 -43.52
N LEU A 10 -35.09 -13.16 -42.50
CA LEU A 10 -35.99 -12.57 -41.51
C LEU A 10 -36.69 -11.30 -42.04
N PRO A 11 -37.87 -10.94 -41.50
CA PRO A 11 -38.54 -9.68 -41.83
C PRO A 11 -37.65 -8.46 -41.58
N ALA A 12 -37.80 -7.41 -42.41
CA ALA A 12 -37.06 -6.16 -42.28
C ALA A 12 -36.95 -5.58 -40.85
N PRO A 13 -38.05 -5.49 -40.05
CA PRO A 13 -37.95 -4.97 -38.68
C PRO A 13 -37.11 -5.86 -37.76
N VAL A 14 -37.18 -7.19 -37.95
CA VAL A 14 -36.39 -8.14 -37.15
C VAL A 14 -34.90 -8.05 -37.51
N ARG A 15 -34.56 -7.89 -38.80
CA ARG A 15 -33.17 -7.67 -39.23
C ARG A 15 -32.61 -6.36 -38.69
N TRP A 16 -33.40 -5.28 -38.72
CA TRP A 16 -33.02 -3.99 -38.15
C TRP A 16 -32.72 -4.12 -36.65
N LEU A 17 -33.59 -4.78 -35.89
CA LEU A 17 -33.38 -5.02 -34.46
C LEU A 17 -32.11 -5.85 -34.19
N ILE A 18 -31.85 -6.90 -34.98
CA ILE A 18 -30.62 -7.71 -34.87
C ILE A 18 -29.38 -6.85 -35.10
N HIS A 19 -29.39 -5.96 -36.10
CA HIS A 19 -28.27 -5.05 -36.36
C HIS A 19 -28.07 -4.03 -35.24
N VAL A 20 -29.14 -3.48 -34.68
CA VAL A 20 -29.08 -2.58 -33.52
C VAL A 20 -28.48 -3.30 -32.31
N MET A 21 -28.97 -4.50 -31.99
CA MET A 21 -28.44 -5.29 -30.88
C MET A 21 -26.98 -5.69 -31.09
N ALA A 22 -26.62 -6.10 -32.31
CA ALA A 22 -25.22 -6.39 -32.65
C ALA A 22 -24.32 -5.15 -32.51
N GLY A 23 -24.82 -3.97 -32.89
CA GLY A 23 -24.15 -2.69 -32.68
C GLY A 23 -23.94 -2.36 -31.21
N ILE A 24 -24.96 -2.55 -30.37
CA ILE A 24 -24.87 -2.34 -28.90
C ILE A 24 -23.84 -3.31 -28.30
N VAL A 25 -23.88 -4.60 -28.66
CA VAL A 25 -22.91 -5.60 -28.18
C VAL A 25 -21.50 -5.25 -28.63
N LEU A 26 -21.31 -4.80 -29.88
CA LEU A 26 -20.01 -4.35 -30.38
C LEU A 26 -19.49 -3.13 -29.60
N LEU A 27 -20.34 -2.12 -29.37
CA LEU A 27 -19.96 -0.94 -28.58
C LEU A 27 -19.60 -1.32 -27.13
N ALA A 28 -20.36 -2.21 -26.50
CA ALA A 28 -20.07 -2.71 -25.16
C ALA A 28 -18.74 -3.48 -25.13
N ALA A 29 -18.46 -4.30 -26.15
CA ALA A 29 -17.20 -5.03 -26.27
C ALA A 29 -16.01 -4.10 -26.49
N LEU A 30 -16.12 -3.12 -27.39
CA LEU A 30 -15.09 -2.10 -27.62
C LEU A 30 -14.82 -1.27 -26.37
N TYR A 31 -15.87 -0.88 -25.65
CA TYR A 31 -15.74 -0.22 -24.35
C TYR A 31 -15.01 -1.12 -23.34
N GLY A 32 -15.39 -2.39 -23.23
CA GLY A 32 -14.75 -3.34 -22.31
C GLY A 32 -13.26 -3.54 -22.60
N VAL A 33 -12.88 -3.67 -23.88
CA VAL A 33 -11.47 -3.76 -24.32
C VAL A 33 -10.74 -2.45 -24.00
N GLY A 34 -11.29 -1.31 -24.42
CA GLY A 34 -10.67 -0.01 -24.16
C GLY A 34 -10.48 0.28 -22.67
N ARG A 35 -11.48 -0.07 -21.85
CA ARG A 35 -11.42 0.04 -20.39
C ARG A 35 -10.35 -0.88 -19.79
N SER A 36 -10.22 -2.10 -20.28
CA SER A 36 -9.20 -3.05 -19.82
C SER A 36 -7.79 -2.57 -20.16
N VAL A 37 -7.60 -1.99 -21.35
CA VAL A 37 -6.34 -1.36 -21.77
C VAL A 37 -6.01 -0.14 -20.90
N ASP A 38 -6.98 0.75 -20.64
CA ASP A 38 -6.80 1.90 -19.72
C ASP A 38 -6.36 1.46 -18.31
N VAL A 39 -7.04 0.45 -17.75
CA VAL A 39 -6.68 -0.12 -16.44
C VAL A 39 -5.27 -0.69 -16.44
N TYR A 40 -4.92 -1.42 -17.50
CA TYR A 40 -3.60 -2.02 -17.64
C TYR A 40 -2.52 -0.94 -17.72
N LEU A 41 -2.62 -0.02 -18.69
CA LEU A 41 -1.63 1.03 -18.92
C LEU A 41 -1.47 1.94 -17.71
N GLY A 42 -2.57 2.40 -17.10
CA GLY A 42 -2.52 3.23 -15.90
C GLY A 42 -2.05 2.50 -14.63
N SER A 43 -1.77 1.19 -14.69
CA SER A 43 -1.16 0.44 -13.58
C SER A 43 0.37 0.47 -13.63
N PHE A 44 0.98 0.91 -14.73
CA PHE A 44 2.43 1.06 -14.88
C PHE A 44 2.80 2.54 -14.80
N TYR A 45 4.05 2.81 -14.45
CA TYR A 45 4.61 4.16 -14.44
C TYR A 45 5.87 4.14 -15.28
N THR A 46 6.07 5.15 -16.11
CA THR A 46 7.30 5.32 -16.90
C THR A 46 8.06 6.51 -16.34
N GLY A 47 8.94 6.28 -15.37
CA GLY A 47 9.71 7.34 -14.75
C GLY A 47 10.44 6.91 -13.49
N ASP A 48 11.15 7.87 -12.91
CA ASP A 48 11.93 7.61 -11.71
C ASP A 48 11.08 7.75 -10.44
N ARG A 49 11.24 6.78 -9.55
CA ARG A 49 10.72 6.81 -8.19
C ARG A 49 11.87 6.62 -7.23
N GLY A 50 12.01 7.59 -6.31
CA GLY A 50 13.00 7.51 -5.24
C GLY A 50 12.79 6.29 -4.34
N PRO A 51 13.81 5.90 -3.56
CA PRO A 51 13.72 4.74 -2.70
C PRO A 51 12.66 4.94 -1.62
N TYR A 52 11.93 3.88 -1.34
CA TYR A 52 10.98 3.78 -0.25
C TYR A 52 11.10 2.41 0.44
N LEU A 53 10.79 2.40 1.73
CA LEU A 53 11.00 1.25 2.61
C LEU A 53 9.70 0.48 2.82
N GLN A 54 9.77 -0.84 2.71
CA GLN A 54 8.63 -1.76 2.77
C GLN A 54 8.96 -3.00 3.61
N LEU A 55 7.90 -3.71 4.01
CA LEU A 55 7.97 -5.02 4.66
C LEU A 55 9.03 -5.13 5.79
N PRO A 56 9.16 -4.16 6.70
CA PRO A 56 10.23 -4.20 7.70
C PRO A 56 10.01 -5.36 8.68
N ALA A 57 11.07 -6.07 9.04
CA ALA A 57 11.09 -7.09 10.08
C ALA A 57 12.32 -6.89 10.98
N PRO A 58 12.37 -7.43 12.20
CA PRO A 58 13.49 -7.21 13.11
C PRO A 58 14.86 -7.48 12.47
N ASP A 59 14.96 -8.45 11.57
CA ASP A 59 16.18 -8.86 10.90
C ASP A 59 16.22 -8.53 9.40
N ALA A 60 15.28 -7.74 8.89
CA ALA A 60 15.19 -7.50 7.46
C ALA A 60 14.47 -6.19 7.06
N MET A 61 14.83 -5.65 5.90
CA MET A 61 14.21 -4.45 5.31
C MET A 61 14.10 -4.61 3.79
N THR A 62 12.94 -4.25 3.22
CA THR A 62 12.77 -4.22 1.76
C THR A 62 12.93 -2.80 1.26
N LEU A 63 13.87 -2.60 0.33
CA LEU A 63 14.03 -1.35 -0.41
C LEU A 63 13.36 -1.51 -1.76
N ARG A 64 12.52 -0.55 -2.12
CA ARG A 64 11.92 -0.45 -3.45
C ARG A 64 12.22 0.89 -4.07
N TRP A 65 12.42 0.91 -5.38
CA TRP A 65 12.55 2.14 -6.18
C TRP A 65 12.18 1.83 -7.63
N GLN A 66 12.12 2.87 -8.46
CA GLN A 66 11.88 2.69 -9.88
C GLN A 66 12.83 3.53 -10.72
N THR A 67 13.18 3.01 -11.88
CA THR A 67 13.99 3.66 -12.90
C THR A 67 13.19 3.85 -14.18
N HIS A 68 13.54 4.89 -14.93
CA HIS A 68 12.96 5.13 -16.25
C HIS A 68 13.34 4.06 -17.28
N GLU A 69 14.54 3.49 -17.17
CA GLU A 69 15.02 2.41 -18.05
C GLU A 69 15.41 1.19 -17.22
N ALA A 70 15.31 0.00 -17.84
CA ALA A 70 15.71 -1.23 -17.18
C ALA A 70 17.22 -1.22 -16.90
N GLU A 71 17.59 -1.25 -15.62
CA GLU A 71 18.98 -1.27 -15.18
C GLU A 71 19.20 -2.35 -14.12
N ARG A 72 20.45 -2.76 -13.93
CA ARG A 72 20.84 -3.69 -12.87
C ARG A 72 21.53 -2.89 -11.77
N ASN A 73 20.98 -2.91 -10.56
CA ASN A 73 21.55 -2.17 -9.44
C ASN A 73 22.25 -3.06 -8.41
N VAL A 74 23.12 -2.42 -7.64
CA VAL A 74 23.71 -2.96 -6.41
C VAL A 74 23.28 -2.08 -5.23
N VAL A 75 22.68 -2.70 -4.22
CA VAL A 75 22.38 -2.07 -2.93
C VAL A 75 23.53 -2.36 -1.98
N ARG A 76 24.30 -1.34 -1.61
CA ARG A 76 25.32 -1.42 -0.55
C ARG A 76 24.77 -0.87 0.75
N TYR A 77 25.02 -1.54 1.86
CA TYR A 77 24.50 -1.13 3.17
C TYR A 77 25.44 -1.44 4.33
N GLY A 78 25.26 -0.74 5.44
CA GLY A 78 26.11 -0.90 6.61
C GLY A 78 25.79 0.06 7.75
N PRO A 79 26.50 -0.05 8.89
CA PRO A 79 26.16 0.68 10.11
C PRO A 79 26.54 2.17 10.08
N ARG A 80 27.34 2.61 9.10
CA ARG A 80 27.83 4.01 8.99
C ARG A 80 27.84 4.48 7.53
N PRO A 81 27.60 5.77 7.24
CA PRO A 81 27.51 6.27 5.85
C PRO A 81 28.73 5.99 4.98
N GLY A 82 29.92 5.95 5.58
CA GLY A 82 31.19 5.71 4.90
C GLY A 82 31.68 4.26 4.94
N TYR A 83 30.95 3.35 5.60
CA TYR A 83 31.32 1.95 5.73
C TYR A 83 30.10 1.06 5.48
N LEU A 84 29.97 0.63 4.23
CA LEU A 84 28.87 -0.19 3.72
C LEU A 84 29.44 -1.56 3.25
N PRO A 85 29.83 -2.44 4.18
CA PRO A 85 30.54 -3.68 3.84
C PRO A 85 29.65 -4.75 3.23
N HIS A 86 28.33 -4.59 3.31
CA HIS A 86 27.38 -5.55 2.76
C HIS A 86 26.85 -5.05 1.43
N GLU A 87 26.59 -5.98 0.51
CA GLU A 87 25.97 -5.67 -0.76
C GLU A 87 24.97 -6.74 -1.19
N PHE A 88 23.98 -6.29 -1.95
CA PHE A 88 23.05 -7.13 -2.69
C PHE A 88 23.08 -6.66 -4.15
N ALA A 89 23.43 -7.56 -5.08
CA ALA A 89 23.42 -7.28 -6.51
C ALA A 89 22.19 -7.92 -7.16
N GLU A 90 21.41 -7.12 -7.89
CA GLU A 90 20.33 -7.65 -8.71
C GLU A 90 20.89 -8.53 -9.83
N ARG A 91 20.16 -9.59 -10.17
CA ARG A 91 20.59 -10.56 -11.20
C ARG A 91 20.28 -10.09 -12.61
N GLU A 92 19.21 -9.32 -12.76
CA GLU A 92 18.63 -8.93 -14.05
C GLU A 92 18.36 -7.42 -14.06
N ALA A 93 18.40 -6.83 -15.24
CA ALA A 93 17.99 -5.44 -15.43
C ALA A 93 16.47 -5.32 -15.38
N ARG A 94 15.95 -4.37 -14.59
CA ARG A 94 14.51 -4.14 -14.38
C ARG A 94 14.24 -2.65 -14.22
N GLU A 95 13.00 -2.24 -14.43
CA GLU A 95 12.55 -0.86 -14.16
C GLU A 95 12.01 -0.73 -12.73
N GLU A 96 11.25 -1.74 -12.28
CA GLU A 96 10.76 -1.87 -10.92
C GLU A 96 11.73 -2.71 -10.09
N HIS A 97 12.27 -2.12 -9.02
CA HIS A 97 13.25 -2.77 -8.17
C HIS A 97 12.67 -3.06 -6.80
N GLU A 98 12.97 -4.25 -6.31
CA GLU A 98 12.60 -4.71 -4.98
C GLU A 98 13.70 -5.60 -4.41
N VAL A 99 14.35 -5.12 -3.35
CA VAL A 99 15.48 -5.79 -2.73
C VAL A 99 15.20 -6.00 -1.24
N ARG A 100 15.07 -7.27 -0.85
CA ARG A 100 14.95 -7.70 0.54
C ARG A 100 16.34 -7.91 1.14
N LEU A 101 16.77 -7.01 2.02
CA LEU A 101 17.97 -7.18 2.84
C LEU A 101 17.61 -8.01 4.08
N THR A 102 18.37 -9.07 4.36
CA THR A 102 18.13 -10.01 5.48
C THR A 102 19.38 -10.17 6.35
N GLY A 103 19.24 -10.81 7.51
CA GLY A 103 20.35 -11.01 8.45
C GLY A 103 20.79 -9.72 9.16
N LEU A 104 19.89 -8.74 9.24
CA LEU A 104 20.10 -7.46 9.91
C LEU A 104 19.95 -7.62 11.43
N GLN A 105 20.54 -6.71 12.19
CA GLN A 105 20.33 -6.66 13.63
C GLN A 105 19.03 -5.88 13.95
N PRO A 106 18.19 -6.32 14.89
CA PRO A 106 17.02 -5.57 15.34
C PRO A 106 17.35 -4.21 15.93
N GLY A 107 16.41 -3.26 15.81
CA GLY A 107 16.54 -1.91 16.40
C GLY A 107 17.77 -1.13 15.94
N THR A 108 18.35 -1.48 14.79
CA THR A 108 19.67 -1.00 14.36
C THR A 108 19.54 -0.10 13.14
N ARG A 109 20.29 1.02 13.15
CA ARG A 109 20.38 1.92 12.01
C ARG A 109 21.34 1.37 10.96
N TYR A 110 20.86 1.29 9.73
CA TYR A 110 21.67 1.01 8.54
C TYR A 110 21.60 2.18 7.58
N TYR A 111 22.73 2.52 7.00
CA TYR A 111 22.85 3.41 5.84
C TYR A 111 22.86 2.57 4.58
N TYR A 112 22.34 3.11 3.49
CA TYR A 112 22.32 2.40 2.22
C TYR A 112 22.69 3.31 1.05
N ARG A 113 23.11 2.67 -0.03
CA ARG A 113 23.42 3.28 -1.32
C ARG A 113 22.97 2.35 -2.43
N ILE A 114 22.29 2.91 -3.42
CA ILE A 114 21.88 2.25 -4.65
C ILE A 114 22.84 2.72 -5.75
N VAL A 115 23.52 1.78 -6.38
CA VAL A 115 24.51 2.01 -7.42
C VAL A 115 24.03 1.33 -8.70
N SER A 116 23.96 2.09 -9.79
CA SER A 116 23.71 1.58 -11.15
C SER A 116 25.03 1.63 -11.90
N ASP A 117 25.51 0.46 -12.34
CA ASP A 117 26.87 0.24 -12.87
C ASP A 117 27.99 0.82 -11.97
N THR A 118 28.42 2.05 -12.24
CA THR A 118 29.43 2.78 -11.44
C THR A 118 28.91 4.07 -10.82
N ALA A 119 27.70 4.51 -11.18
CA ALA A 119 27.11 5.75 -10.72
C ALA A 119 26.28 5.53 -9.45
N VAL A 120 26.45 6.43 -8.48
CA VAL A 120 25.59 6.45 -7.29
C VAL A 120 24.26 7.09 -7.68
N ARG A 121 23.18 6.31 -7.63
CA ARG A 121 21.83 6.77 -7.93
C ARG A 121 21.17 7.41 -6.72
N TYR A 122 21.25 6.71 -5.59
CA TYR A 122 20.77 7.17 -4.29
C TYR A 122 21.78 6.79 -3.22
N GLY A 123 22.06 7.67 -2.29
CA GLY A 123 22.99 7.40 -1.19
C GLY A 123 23.48 8.68 -0.54
N GLY A 124 24.20 8.52 0.57
CA GLY A 124 24.61 9.65 1.40
C GLY A 124 24.11 9.50 2.83
N PRO A 125 24.48 10.41 3.74
CA PRO A 125 24.09 10.34 5.16
C PRO A 125 22.56 10.45 5.39
N GLU A 126 21.80 10.91 4.40
CA GLU A 126 20.35 11.02 4.41
C GLU A 126 19.62 9.74 3.96
N HIS A 127 20.34 8.73 3.49
CA HIS A 127 19.80 7.44 3.06
C HIS A 127 20.11 6.37 4.10
N TRP A 128 19.13 6.14 4.97
CA TRP A 128 19.24 5.21 6.09
C TRP A 128 17.87 4.66 6.46
N PHE A 129 17.84 3.54 7.17
CA PHE A 129 16.65 3.00 7.80
C PHE A 129 17.00 2.45 9.19
N VAL A 130 15.98 2.16 9.99
CA VAL A 130 16.14 1.46 11.28
C VAL A 130 15.27 0.21 11.23
N THR A 131 15.86 -0.95 11.49
CA THR A 131 15.10 -2.20 11.62
C THR A 131 14.17 -2.14 12.84
N PRO A 132 12.97 -2.73 12.75
CA PRO A 132 12.09 -2.86 13.90
C PRO A 132 12.78 -3.48 15.12
N PRO A 133 12.39 -3.06 16.33
CA PRO A 133 12.69 -3.83 17.54
C PRO A 133 11.94 -5.18 17.48
N PRO A 134 12.42 -6.24 18.16
CA PRO A 134 11.71 -7.51 18.22
C PRO A 134 10.31 -7.37 18.85
N PRO A 135 9.34 -8.22 18.49
CA PRO A 135 8.01 -8.25 19.13
C PRO A 135 8.14 -8.37 20.67
N GLY A 136 7.33 -7.60 21.40
CA GLY A 136 7.34 -7.52 22.86
C GLY A 136 8.45 -6.66 23.46
N ALA A 137 9.37 -6.10 22.67
CA ALA A 137 10.43 -5.24 23.19
C ALA A 137 9.83 -3.97 23.86
N PRO A 138 10.23 -3.62 25.09
CA PRO A 138 9.64 -2.51 25.83
C PRO A 138 10.22 -1.16 25.37
N VAL A 139 9.85 -0.73 24.16
CA VAL A 139 10.33 0.52 23.57
C VAL A 139 9.17 1.45 23.23
N ASP A 140 9.40 2.76 23.37
CA ASP A 140 8.42 3.74 22.90
C ASP A 140 8.30 3.68 21.38
N VAL A 141 7.09 3.63 20.86
CA VAL A 141 6.82 3.67 19.41
C VAL A 141 6.21 5.02 19.05
N ARG A 142 6.74 5.67 18.00
CA ARG A 142 6.18 6.90 17.44
C ARG A 142 5.95 6.75 15.95
N PHE A 143 4.70 6.88 15.54
CA PHE A 143 4.31 6.82 14.15
C PHE A 143 3.41 7.99 13.77
N ALA A 144 3.29 8.25 12.48
CA ALA A 144 2.33 9.19 11.93
C ALA A 144 1.25 8.42 11.16
N VAL A 145 0.02 8.95 11.16
CA VAL A 145 -1.11 8.43 10.40
C VAL A 145 -1.54 9.50 9.42
N LEU A 146 -1.58 9.16 8.13
CA LEU A 146 -2.08 10.04 7.08
C LEU A 146 -3.38 9.48 6.50
N GLY A 147 -4.46 10.24 6.65
CA GLY A 147 -5.72 9.97 5.95
C GLY A 147 -5.70 10.59 4.56
N ASP A 148 -6.09 9.80 3.57
CA ASP A 148 -6.36 10.26 2.20
C ASP A 148 -5.23 11.09 1.58
N PRO A 149 -3.95 10.67 1.69
CA PRO A 149 -2.83 11.52 1.31
C PRO A 149 -2.73 11.71 -0.20
N GLY A 150 -3.42 10.93 -1.03
CA GLY A 150 -3.16 10.82 -2.46
C GLY A 150 -3.61 11.97 -3.36
N TYR A 151 -4.21 13.03 -2.80
CA TYR A 151 -4.70 14.17 -3.59
C TYR A 151 -3.69 15.33 -3.54
N PRO A 152 -2.94 15.61 -4.62
CA PRO A 152 -1.92 16.66 -4.63
C PRO A 152 -2.58 18.06 -4.65
N ASN A 153 -2.81 18.61 -3.47
CA ASN A 153 -3.41 19.93 -3.28
C ASN A 153 -2.69 20.73 -2.17
N PRO A 154 -2.98 22.05 -2.05
CA PRO A 154 -2.38 22.86 -1.00
C PRO A 154 -2.67 22.37 0.43
N GLY A 155 -3.81 21.71 0.66
CA GLY A 155 -4.16 21.09 1.95
C GLY A 155 -3.20 19.97 2.33
N GLN A 156 -2.93 19.05 1.40
CA GLN A 156 -1.95 17.98 1.57
C GLN A 156 -0.56 18.55 1.88
N THR A 157 -0.15 19.59 1.16
CA THR A 157 1.12 20.29 1.44
C THR A 157 1.14 20.83 2.87
N ARG A 158 0.07 21.50 3.32
CA ARG A 158 -0.02 22.00 4.71
C ARG A 158 0.06 20.89 5.75
N VAL A 159 -0.57 19.72 5.52
CA VAL A 159 -0.47 18.56 6.43
C VAL A 159 0.97 18.06 6.52
N ARG A 160 1.65 17.86 5.39
CA ARG A 160 3.06 17.46 5.36
C ARG A 160 3.95 18.45 6.09
N GLU A 161 3.76 19.75 5.84
CA GLU A 161 4.53 20.80 6.48
C GLU A 161 4.29 20.87 7.99
N ALA A 162 3.04 20.69 8.43
CA ALA A 162 2.70 20.61 9.85
C ALA A 162 3.36 19.41 10.53
N LEU A 163 3.34 18.22 9.90
CA LEU A 163 4.04 17.03 10.39
C LEU A 163 5.55 17.31 10.51
N ARG A 164 6.17 17.87 9.47
CA ARG A 164 7.61 18.19 9.47
C ARG A 164 7.97 19.17 10.58
N ALA A 165 7.17 20.23 10.74
CA ALA A 165 7.38 21.23 11.79
C ALA A 165 7.19 20.65 13.19
N TRP A 166 6.21 19.75 13.37
CA TRP A 166 6.01 19.07 14.65
C TRP A 166 7.20 18.15 14.97
N LEU A 167 7.68 17.34 14.01
CA LEU A 167 8.84 16.46 14.19
C LEU A 167 10.11 17.25 14.52
N GLY A 168 10.32 18.40 13.88
CA GLY A 168 11.46 19.28 14.16
C GLY A 168 11.44 19.88 15.58
N ARG A 169 10.25 20.13 16.13
CA ARG A 169 10.07 20.62 17.51
C ARG A 169 10.13 19.51 18.57
N HIS A 170 9.99 18.25 18.17
CA HIS A 170 9.98 17.09 19.07
C HIS A 170 11.03 16.05 18.67
N PRO A 171 12.33 16.40 18.64
CA PRO A 171 13.37 15.45 18.25
C PRO A 171 13.44 14.24 19.20
N ARG A 172 13.89 13.09 18.69
CA ARG A 172 14.23 11.90 19.50
C ARG A 172 15.73 11.62 19.37
N PRO A 173 16.58 12.10 20.30
CA PRO A 173 18.02 11.85 20.24
C PRO A 173 18.34 10.35 20.12
N GLY A 174 19.23 9.99 19.20
CA GLY A 174 19.62 8.60 18.96
C GLY A 174 18.56 7.71 18.28
N ARG A 175 17.36 8.23 17.98
CA ARG A 175 16.25 7.49 17.37
C ARG A 175 15.76 8.18 16.09
N PRO A 176 15.07 7.48 15.18
CA PRO A 176 14.47 8.13 14.02
C PRO A 176 13.37 9.12 14.47
N ALA A 177 13.00 10.10 13.65
CA ALA A 177 11.93 11.04 14.00
C ALA A 177 10.56 10.35 14.10
N LEU A 178 10.33 9.37 13.21
CA LEU A 178 9.20 8.43 13.19
C LEU A 178 9.77 7.02 13.00
N ASP A 179 9.12 6.04 13.63
CA ASP A 179 9.45 4.62 13.50
C ASP A 179 8.77 4.01 12.26
N LEU A 180 7.55 4.44 11.97
CA LEU A 180 6.75 4.02 10.80
C LEU A 180 5.74 5.09 10.38
N LEU A 181 5.23 4.96 9.16
CA LEU A 181 4.16 5.76 8.59
C LEU A 181 2.97 4.85 8.26
N LEU A 182 1.78 5.18 8.77
CA LEU A 182 0.53 4.53 8.38
C LEU A 182 -0.23 5.43 7.41
N THR A 183 -0.86 4.84 6.41
CA THR A 183 -1.92 5.52 5.65
C THR A 183 -3.23 4.79 5.81
N THR A 184 -4.35 5.52 5.82
CA THR A 184 -5.70 4.93 5.99
C THR A 184 -6.44 4.75 4.66
N GLY A 185 -5.70 4.55 3.56
CA GLY A 185 -6.26 4.38 2.23
C GLY A 185 -6.30 5.67 1.42
N ASP A 186 -6.68 5.51 0.16
CA ASP A 186 -6.76 6.59 -0.83
C ASP A 186 -5.44 7.35 -0.96
N ASN A 187 -4.43 6.54 -1.18
CA ASN A 187 -3.04 6.90 -1.40
C ASN A 187 -2.82 7.51 -2.80
N ALA A 188 -3.78 7.33 -3.71
CA ALA A 188 -3.80 7.97 -5.01
C ALA A 188 -5.21 8.34 -5.45
N TYR A 189 -5.37 9.56 -5.95
CA TYR A 189 -6.64 10.07 -6.45
C TYR A 189 -6.57 10.45 -7.94
N ARG A 190 -7.65 10.33 -8.72
CA ARG A 190 -8.99 9.82 -8.35
C ARG A 190 -9.21 8.38 -8.79
N SER A 191 -8.24 7.79 -9.46
CA SER A 191 -8.40 6.46 -10.04
C SER A 191 -7.33 5.50 -9.59
N GLY A 192 -6.36 5.87 -8.75
CA GLY A 192 -5.29 4.97 -8.35
C GLY A 192 -4.34 4.59 -9.49
N THR A 193 -4.14 5.45 -10.50
CA THR A 193 -3.08 5.17 -11.49
C THR A 193 -1.71 5.28 -10.84
N ASN A 194 -0.72 4.65 -11.43
CA ASN A 194 0.65 4.69 -10.93
C ASN A 194 1.22 6.13 -10.95
N GLU A 195 0.86 6.95 -11.95
CA GLU A 195 1.16 8.40 -11.98
C GLU A 195 0.48 9.16 -10.84
N GLN A 196 -0.74 8.78 -10.45
CA GLN A 196 -1.44 9.41 -9.34
C GLN A 196 -0.78 9.06 -8.00
N PHE A 197 -0.28 7.84 -7.84
CA PHE A 197 0.59 7.49 -6.71
C PHE A 197 1.88 8.31 -6.71
N GLN A 198 2.49 8.50 -7.89
CA GLN A 198 3.71 9.29 -8.00
C GLN A 198 3.48 10.73 -7.52
N ALA A 199 2.54 11.44 -8.14
CA ALA A 199 2.27 12.85 -7.84
C ALA A 199 1.64 13.06 -6.46
N GLY A 200 0.76 12.14 -6.05
CA GLY A 200 -0.01 12.23 -4.82
C GLY A 200 0.74 11.73 -3.59
N PHE A 201 1.65 10.76 -3.72
CA PHE A 201 2.24 10.11 -2.55
C PHE A 201 3.77 10.10 -2.59
N PHE A 202 4.38 9.66 -3.68
CA PHE A 202 5.84 9.52 -3.71
C PHE A 202 6.57 10.86 -3.76
N GLU A 203 6.17 11.80 -4.62
CA GLU A 203 6.82 13.10 -4.72
C GLU A 203 6.66 13.93 -3.43
N PRO A 204 5.46 14.07 -2.82
CA PRO A 204 5.30 14.92 -1.65
C PRO A 204 6.03 14.36 -0.42
N TYR A 205 6.13 13.03 -0.30
CA TYR A 205 6.67 12.36 0.90
C TYR A 205 8.03 11.67 0.67
N GLN A 206 8.68 11.82 -0.49
CA GLN A 206 9.94 11.15 -0.85
C GLN A 206 11.01 11.21 0.26
N ARG A 207 11.18 12.38 0.89
CA ARG A 207 12.17 12.59 1.97
C ARG A 207 11.88 11.74 3.21
N LEU A 208 10.61 11.44 3.47
CA LEU A 208 10.19 10.59 4.57
C LEU A 208 10.30 9.12 4.17
N LEU A 209 9.80 8.76 2.98
CA LEU A 209 9.70 7.39 2.49
C LEU A 209 11.06 6.70 2.35
N ARG A 210 12.13 7.43 2.04
CA ARG A 210 13.50 6.89 1.99
C ARG A 210 14.05 6.46 3.36
N ASN A 211 13.43 6.89 4.46
CA ASN A 211 13.93 6.64 5.83
C ASN A 211 12.93 5.98 6.77
N VAL A 212 11.64 6.06 6.46
CA VAL A 212 10.55 5.57 7.31
C VAL A 212 9.71 4.59 6.51
N PRO A 213 9.56 3.33 6.97
CA PRO A 213 8.71 2.35 6.30
C PRO A 213 7.25 2.79 6.34
N VAL A 214 6.56 2.61 5.21
CA VAL A 214 5.13 2.86 5.10
C VAL A 214 4.34 1.56 5.12
N TRP A 215 3.27 1.57 5.90
CA TRP A 215 2.23 0.54 5.94
C TRP A 215 0.93 1.12 5.38
N PRO A 216 0.61 0.79 4.12
CA PRO A 216 -0.55 1.35 3.46
C PRO A 216 -1.79 0.51 3.71
N VAL A 217 -2.92 1.18 3.97
CA VAL A 217 -4.26 0.59 3.84
C VAL A 217 -4.73 0.76 2.39
N TYR A 218 -5.50 -0.21 1.89
CA TYR A 218 -6.13 -0.15 0.58
C TYR A 218 -7.44 0.66 0.63
N GLY A 219 -7.55 1.72 -0.18
CA GLY A 219 -8.74 2.59 -0.28
C GLY A 219 -9.54 2.42 -1.58
N ASN A 220 -10.75 3.00 -1.63
CA ASN A 220 -11.63 2.87 -2.80
C ASN A 220 -11.14 3.63 -4.04
N HIS A 221 -10.34 4.68 -3.87
CA HIS A 221 -9.66 5.36 -4.96
C HIS A 221 -8.42 4.60 -5.43
N ASP A 222 -7.78 3.83 -4.55
CA ASP A 222 -6.66 2.93 -4.88
C ASP A 222 -7.13 1.72 -5.72
N ALA A 223 -8.34 1.23 -5.46
CA ALA A 223 -8.85 -0.04 -6.00
C ALA A 223 -9.23 -0.08 -7.48
N ARG A 224 -9.08 1.03 -8.20
CA ARG A 224 -9.56 1.19 -9.59
C ARG A 224 -8.53 0.76 -10.64
N ARG A 225 -7.31 0.42 -10.22
CA ARG A 225 -6.20 -0.16 -11.02
C ARG A 225 -5.47 -1.23 -10.21
N ARG A 226 -4.52 -1.92 -10.84
CA ARG A 226 -3.65 -2.91 -10.20
C ARG A 226 -2.41 -2.28 -9.54
N ALA A 227 -2.29 -0.96 -9.56
CA ALA A 227 -1.09 -0.24 -9.16
C ALA A 227 -0.73 -0.48 -7.68
N PHE A 228 -1.71 -0.45 -6.77
CA PHE A 228 -1.45 -0.56 -5.33
C PHE A 228 -0.61 -1.80 -4.95
N PHE A 229 -1.07 -2.99 -5.32
CA PHE A 229 -0.38 -4.27 -5.03
C PHE A 229 0.89 -4.48 -5.86
N LYS A 230 1.09 -3.68 -6.92
CA LYS A 230 2.39 -3.65 -7.61
C LYS A 230 3.40 -2.76 -6.91
N ILE A 231 2.94 -1.69 -6.28
CA ILE A 231 3.78 -0.64 -5.68
C ILE A 231 4.20 -1.00 -4.26
N PHE A 232 3.36 -1.67 -3.49
CA PHE A 232 3.64 -1.99 -2.09
C PHE A 232 3.94 -3.48 -1.92
N SER A 233 4.86 -3.81 -1.00
CA SER A 233 5.14 -5.19 -0.59
C SER A 233 4.58 -5.39 0.80
N LEU A 234 3.65 -6.34 0.94
CA LEU A 234 2.84 -6.54 2.15
C LEU A 234 3.09 -7.94 2.74
N PRO A 235 3.00 -8.12 4.07
CA PRO A 235 3.43 -9.35 4.76
C PRO A 235 2.37 -10.45 4.67
N GLU A 236 2.06 -10.89 3.46
CA GLU A 236 1.07 -11.94 3.22
C GLU A 236 1.46 -13.30 3.85
N HIS A 237 2.76 -13.49 4.15
CA HIS A 237 3.29 -14.66 4.82
C HIS A 237 3.65 -14.42 6.29
N GLY A 238 3.26 -13.28 6.88
CA GLY A 238 3.54 -12.94 8.27
C GLY A 238 5.00 -12.55 8.53
N GLU A 239 5.71 -12.05 7.51
CA GLU A 239 7.14 -11.73 7.53
C GLU A 239 7.50 -10.66 8.57
N SER A 240 6.52 -9.87 9.00
CA SER A 240 6.69 -8.74 9.91
C SER A 240 5.99 -8.94 11.27
N GLY A 241 5.52 -10.14 11.57
CA GLY A 241 4.72 -10.45 12.76
C GLY A 241 3.25 -10.70 12.42
N GLY A 242 2.47 -11.13 13.42
CA GLY A 242 1.10 -11.62 13.23
C GLY A 242 0.99 -12.94 12.45
N LEU A 243 -0.24 -13.40 12.26
CA LEU A 243 -0.53 -14.61 11.48
C LEU A 243 -0.55 -14.31 9.97
N ALA A 244 0.06 -15.20 9.18
CA ALA A 244 -0.02 -15.15 7.72
C ALA A 244 -1.49 -15.12 7.24
N SER A 245 -1.83 -14.11 6.45
CA SER A 245 -3.15 -13.98 5.82
C SER A 245 -3.25 -14.75 4.50
N GLY A 246 -2.11 -14.98 3.84
CA GLY A 246 -2.02 -15.56 2.50
C GLY A 246 -2.52 -14.60 1.40
N THR A 247 -2.59 -13.31 1.69
CA THR A 247 -2.99 -12.29 0.73
C THR A 247 -2.45 -10.90 1.08
N GLU A 248 -2.18 -10.09 0.07
CA GLU A 248 -1.79 -8.69 0.21
C GLU A 248 -2.93 -7.76 0.70
N HIS A 249 -4.19 -8.20 0.65
CA HIS A 249 -5.33 -7.33 0.96
C HIS A 249 -5.42 -6.93 2.44
N TYR A 250 -5.13 -7.86 3.35
CA TYR A 250 -5.20 -7.63 4.79
C TYR A 250 -4.07 -8.41 5.45
N TYR A 251 -3.47 -7.80 6.47
CA TYR A 251 -2.26 -8.32 7.07
C TYR A 251 -2.09 -7.75 8.48
N ALA A 252 -1.18 -8.36 9.23
CA ALA A 252 -0.77 -7.87 10.54
C ALA A 252 0.75 -7.70 10.58
N PHE A 253 1.23 -6.94 11.55
CA PHE A 253 2.66 -6.83 11.85
C PHE A 253 2.87 -6.38 13.29
N ASP A 254 4.06 -6.70 13.82
CA ASP A 254 4.47 -6.31 15.15
C ASP A 254 5.58 -5.25 15.07
N TYR A 255 5.49 -4.24 15.94
CA TYR A 255 6.58 -3.28 16.14
C TYR A 255 6.80 -3.08 17.64
N GLY A 256 7.79 -3.78 18.19
CA GLY A 256 8.07 -3.73 19.62
C GLY A 256 6.83 -4.20 20.41
N PRO A 257 6.25 -3.39 21.30
CA PRO A 257 5.13 -3.80 22.14
C PRO A 257 3.76 -3.57 21.47
N VAL A 258 3.70 -3.33 20.16
CA VAL A 258 2.46 -3.00 19.44
C VAL A 258 2.19 -4.02 18.35
N HIS A 259 0.99 -4.58 18.36
CA HIS A 259 0.43 -5.38 17.28
C HIS A 259 -0.49 -4.50 16.41
N PHE A 260 -0.21 -4.45 15.12
CA PHE A 260 -1.03 -3.72 14.16
C PHE A 260 -1.79 -4.70 13.27
N VAL A 261 -3.07 -4.42 13.03
CA VAL A 261 -3.90 -5.14 12.06
C VAL A 261 -4.40 -4.17 11.00
N VAL A 262 -4.13 -4.48 9.73
CA VAL A 262 -4.52 -3.69 8.56
C VAL A 262 -5.59 -4.46 7.78
N LEU A 263 -6.78 -3.86 7.65
CA LEU A 263 -7.93 -4.51 7.03
C LEU A 263 -8.34 -3.84 5.71
N ASP A 264 -8.61 -4.65 4.70
CA ASP A 264 -9.22 -4.21 3.45
C ASP A 264 -10.75 -4.15 3.63
N THR A 265 -11.26 -2.94 3.80
CA THR A 265 -12.71 -2.69 3.88
C THR A 265 -13.33 -2.32 2.54
N VAL A 266 -12.56 -2.41 1.45
CA VAL A 266 -12.94 -2.00 0.10
C VAL A 266 -13.33 -3.22 -0.73
N ALA A 267 -12.40 -4.14 -0.96
CA ALA A 267 -12.57 -5.25 -1.89
C ALA A 267 -12.90 -6.57 -1.18
N SER A 268 -12.42 -6.76 0.04
CA SER A 268 -12.72 -7.96 0.82
C SER A 268 -14.19 -8.04 1.24
N ASP A 269 -14.67 -9.27 1.41
CA ASP A 269 -15.99 -9.55 1.97
C ASP A 269 -15.97 -9.29 3.48
N LEU A 270 -17.00 -8.56 3.94
CA LEU A 270 -17.16 -8.11 5.32
C LEU A 270 -18.16 -8.97 6.10
N ASP A 271 -18.64 -10.07 5.52
CA ASP A 271 -19.44 -11.04 6.27
C ASP A 271 -18.64 -11.62 7.44
N PRO A 272 -19.25 -11.83 8.63
CA PRO A 272 -18.55 -12.36 9.80
C PRO A 272 -17.80 -13.67 9.53
N ASP A 273 -18.29 -14.50 8.62
CA ASP A 273 -17.66 -15.77 8.28
C ASP A 273 -16.76 -15.68 7.05
N ALA A 274 -16.55 -14.50 6.46
CA ALA A 274 -15.66 -14.31 5.32
C ALA A 274 -14.18 -14.61 5.67
N PRO A 275 -13.33 -14.93 4.68
CA PRO A 275 -11.91 -15.24 4.91
C PRO A 275 -11.17 -14.21 5.78
N MET A 276 -11.37 -12.91 5.53
CA MET A 276 -10.72 -11.83 6.29
C MET A 276 -11.11 -11.86 7.77
N LEU A 277 -12.40 -11.95 8.10
CA LEU A 277 -12.83 -11.90 9.49
C LEU A 277 -12.55 -13.21 10.25
N ARG A 278 -12.53 -14.37 9.56
CA ARG A 278 -12.00 -15.61 10.14
C ARG A 278 -10.49 -15.55 10.41
N TRP A 279 -9.72 -14.89 9.54
CA TRP A 279 -8.31 -14.65 9.79
C TRP A 279 -8.12 -13.68 10.96
N LEU A 280 -8.82 -12.54 10.97
CA LEU A 280 -8.73 -11.53 12.03
C LEU A 280 -9.01 -12.14 13.41
N ARG A 281 -10.07 -12.94 13.58
CA ARG A 281 -10.35 -13.60 14.87
C ARG A 281 -9.18 -14.47 15.35
N ARG A 282 -8.52 -15.20 14.44
CA ARG A 282 -7.38 -16.06 14.78
C ARG A 282 -6.16 -15.23 15.15
N ASP A 283 -5.90 -14.17 14.41
CA ASP A 283 -4.78 -13.27 14.63
C ASP A 283 -4.90 -12.53 15.97
N LEU A 284 -6.08 -11.95 16.25
CA LEU A 284 -6.38 -11.32 17.55
C LEU A 284 -6.29 -12.30 18.71
N ALA A 285 -6.73 -13.55 18.55
CA ALA A 285 -6.61 -14.57 19.58
C ALA A 285 -5.15 -15.02 19.82
N ALA A 286 -4.29 -14.91 18.81
CA ALA A 286 -2.87 -15.21 18.90
C ALA A 286 -2.05 -14.04 19.48
N ASN A 287 -2.54 -12.80 19.37
CA ASN A 287 -1.84 -11.61 19.83
C ASN A 287 -1.56 -11.64 21.35
N ARG A 288 -0.34 -11.23 21.73
CA ARG A 288 0.12 -11.06 23.11
C ARG A 288 0.71 -9.68 23.39
N GLN A 289 0.74 -8.80 22.39
CA GLN A 289 1.27 -7.44 22.55
C GLN A 289 0.32 -6.60 23.42
N PRO A 290 0.85 -5.74 24.30
CA PRO A 290 0.04 -4.90 25.17
C PRO A 290 -0.72 -3.80 24.43
N TRP A 291 -0.24 -3.38 23.27
CA TRP A 291 -0.95 -2.43 22.41
C TRP A 291 -1.45 -3.13 21.16
N LEU A 292 -2.71 -2.87 20.82
CA LEU A 292 -3.37 -3.37 19.64
C LEU A 292 -3.93 -2.18 18.85
N ILE A 293 -3.58 -2.06 17.57
CA ILE A 293 -4.02 -0.95 16.73
C ILE A 293 -4.61 -1.51 15.43
N ALA A 294 -5.89 -1.24 15.20
CA ALA A 294 -6.57 -1.58 13.95
C ALA A 294 -6.60 -0.38 12.99
N VAL A 295 -6.31 -0.62 11.71
CA VAL A 295 -6.24 0.43 10.68
C VAL A 295 -6.99 -0.04 9.43
N PHE A 296 -7.93 0.76 8.95
CA PHE A 296 -8.73 0.46 7.77
C PHE A 296 -9.37 1.73 7.20
N HIS A 297 -9.86 1.65 5.96
CA HIS A 297 -10.29 2.81 5.18
C HIS A 297 -11.68 3.34 5.55
N HIS A 298 -12.69 2.46 5.64
CA HIS A 298 -14.07 2.89 5.89
C HIS A 298 -14.32 3.08 7.40
N PRO A 299 -14.56 4.31 7.88
CA PRO A 299 -14.78 4.56 9.30
C PRO A 299 -16.15 4.02 9.78
N PRO A 300 -16.23 3.41 10.98
CA PRO A 300 -17.50 2.90 11.50
C PRO A 300 -18.39 4.03 12.03
N TYR A 301 -17.81 5.19 12.39
CA TYR A 301 -18.50 6.34 12.98
C TYR A 301 -18.03 7.65 12.32
N THR A 302 -18.88 8.22 11.47
CA THR A 302 -18.64 9.50 10.79
C THR A 302 -19.97 10.18 10.42
N HIS A 303 -20.00 11.52 10.56
CA HIS A 303 -21.01 12.43 10.00
C HIS A 303 -20.34 13.58 9.22
N GLY A 304 -19.18 13.31 8.63
CA GLY A 304 -18.44 14.27 7.82
C GLY A 304 -18.93 14.31 6.37
N SER A 305 -17.99 14.32 5.42
CA SER A 305 -18.32 14.19 3.99
C SER A 305 -18.91 12.82 3.62
N HIS A 306 -18.71 11.83 4.49
CA HIS A 306 -19.34 10.52 4.46
C HIS A 306 -20.12 10.30 5.76
N ASP A 307 -21.31 9.71 5.63
CA ASP A 307 -22.24 9.45 6.72
C ASP A 307 -22.41 7.95 6.93
N SER A 308 -21.87 7.45 8.05
CA SER A 308 -21.93 6.04 8.41
C SER A 308 -23.34 5.54 8.79
N ASP A 309 -24.31 6.44 9.01
CA ASP A 309 -25.72 6.08 9.24
C ASP A 309 -26.51 5.96 7.94
N ASN A 310 -25.97 6.46 6.82
CA ASN A 310 -26.54 6.28 5.50
C ASN A 310 -26.06 4.95 4.90
N ARG A 311 -26.91 3.91 4.96
CA ARG A 311 -26.61 2.58 4.40
C ARG A 311 -26.30 2.53 2.89
N ARG A 312 -26.54 3.61 2.15
CA ARG A 312 -26.19 3.71 0.73
C ARG A 312 -24.83 4.35 0.49
N ASP A 313 -24.32 5.11 1.46
CA ASP A 313 -23.01 5.75 1.36
C ASP A 313 -21.90 4.70 1.37
N SER A 314 -20.86 4.93 0.55
CA SER A 314 -19.78 3.98 0.28
C SER A 314 -20.26 2.54 0.02
N GLY A 315 -21.43 2.37 -0.63
CA GLY A 315 -22.00 1.07 -0.92
C GLY A 315 -22.36 0.24 0.34
N GLY A 316 -22.62 0.90 1.47
CA GLY A 316 -22.93 0.26 2.74
C GLY A 316 -21.71 -0.31 3.48
N ARG A 317 -20.49 -0.05 2.99
CA ARG A 317 -19.25 -0.59 3.59
C ARG A 317 -19.03 -0.08 5.02
N MET A 318 -19.25 1.21 5.28
CA MET A 318 -19.13 1.77 6.65
C MET A 318 -20.10 1.11 7.63
N PHE A 319 -21.33 0.86 7.19
CA PHE A 319 -22.32 0.14 7.98
C PHE A 319 -21.87 -1.30 8.25
N ALA A 320 -21.41 -2.03 7.22
CA ALA A 320 -20.89 -3.39 7.40
C ALA A 320 -19.65 -3.45 8.32
N VAL A 321 -18.75 -2.46 8.25
CA VAL A 321 -17.63 -2.35 9.19
C VAL A 321 -18.12 -2.21 10.62
N ARG A 322 -19.09 -1.32 10.87
CA ARG A 322 -19.68 -1.13 12.19
C ARG A 322 -20.34 -2.40 12.73
N GLU A 323 -21.08 -3.13 11.90
CA GLU A 323 -21.84 -4.31 12.35
C GLU A 323 -21.00 -5.58 12.45
N ASN A 324 -20.01 -5.78 11.58
CA ASN A 324 -19.33 -7.08 11.45
C ASN A 324 -17.85 -7.05 11.85
N VAL A 325 -17.16 -5.92 11.65
CA VAL A 325 -15.73 -5.79 11.95
C VAL A 325 -15.52 -5.29 13.38
N LEU A 326 -16.21 -4.19 13.73
CA LEU A 326 -16.01 -3.51 15.00
C LEU A 326 -16.26 -4.41 16.23
N PRO A 327 -17.30 -5.26 16.29
CA PRO A 327 -17.51 -6.12 17.46
C PRO A 327 -16.35 -7.10 17.70
N LEU A 328 -15.66 -7.55 16.64
CA LEU A 328 -14.48 -8.42 16.78
C LEU A 328 -13.30 -7.66 17.37
N LEU A 329 -13.12 -6.41 16.94
CA LEU A 329 -12.08 -5.51 17.45
C LEU A 329 -12.34 -5.16 18.92
N GLU A 330 -13.56 -4.76 19.27
CA GLU A 330 -13.97 -4.43 20.64
C GLU A 330 -13.82 -5.64 21.58
N GLN A 331 -14.21 -6.85 21.13
CA GLN A 331 -14.04 -8.07 21.91
C GLN A 331 -12.55 -8.37 22.21
N ALA A 332 -11.64 -7.97 21.31
CA ALA A 332 -10.21 -8.13 21.49
C ALA A 332 -9.54 -6.98 22.26
N GLY A 333 -10.30 -5.95 22.66
CA GLY A 333 -9.79 -4.80 23.41
C GLY A 333 -9.05 -3.76 22.58
N VAL A 334 -9.39 -3.64 21.28
CA VAL A 334 -8.92 -2.58 20.37
C VAL A 334 -9.41 -1.21 20.83
#